data_AF-A0A1Q6RRC3-F1
#
_entry.id   AF-A0A1Q6RRC3-F1
#
_cell.length_a   1.000
_cell.length_b   1.000
_cell.length_c   1.000
_cell.angle_alpha   90.00
_cell.angle_beta   90.00
_cell.angle_gamma   90.00
#
_symmetry.space_group_name_H-M   'P 1'
#
loop_
_entity.id
_entity.type
_entity.pdbx_description
1 polymer ?
#
loop_
_entity_poly.entity_id
_entity_poly.type
_entity_poly.pdbx_seq_one_letter_code
_entity_poly.pdbx_strand_id
1 'polypeptide(L)'
;MINLNEIAFIDTDGFDYNDGECLVRFDTVMYCPDKKLISFAVTKQGRISVLDYQVFEDERGHYIEYGNTYEKIYIDETEACK
;
A
#
# COMPACT_ATOMS: atom_id res chain seq x y z
N MET A 1 -7.96 -11.01 16.97
CA MET A 1 -7.55 -12.05 15.99
C MET A 1 -8.48 -11.89 14.81
N ILE A 2 -7.98 -11.38 13.68
CA ILE A 2 -8.82 -11.06 12.52
C ILE A 2 -9.01 -12.33 11.69
N ASN A 3 -10.26 -12.62 11.30
CA ASN A 3 -10.63 -13.78 10.48
C ASN A 3 -10.40 -13.44 9.00
N LEU A 4 -9.41 -14.08 8.38
CA LEU A 4 -9.03 -13.82 7.00
C LEU A 4 -10.09 -14.27 5.97
N ASN A 5 -11.05 -15.13 6.34
CA ASN A 5 -12.09 -15.64 5.44
C ASN A 5 -13.28 -14.67 5.24
N GLU A 6 -13.35 -13.58 6.00
CA GLU A 6 -14.42 -12.57 5.91
C GLU A 6 -13.99 -11.34 5.09
N ILE A 7 -12.74 -11.31 4.63
CA ILE A 7 -12.23 -10.23 3.77
C ILE A 7 -12.45 -10.66 2.32
N ALA A 8 -13.47 -10.12 1.68
CA ALA A 8 -13.61 -10.19 0.23
C ALA A 8 -12.51 -9.30 -0.38
N PHE A 9 -11.57 -9.90 -1.11
CA PHE A 9 -10.61 -9.15 -1.94
C PHE A 9 -11.38 -8.62 -3.16
N ILE A 10 -11.81 -7.37 -3.10
CA ILE A 10 -12.33 -6.66 -4.26
C ILE A 10 -11.11 -6.10 -4.98
N ASP A 11 -10.65 -6.79 -6.02
CA ASP A 11 -9.46 -6.49 -6.84
C ASP A 11 -9.62 -5.21 -7.68
N THR A 12 -9.70 -4.04 -7.04
CA THR A 12 -9.76 -2.73 -7.73
C THR A 12 -8.92 -1.61 -7.09
N ASP A 13 -8.27 -1.86 -5.96
CA ASP A 13 -7.60 -0.87 -5.10
C ASP A 13 -6.09 -1.15 -4.90
N GLY A 14 -5.53 -2.01 -5.76
CA GLY A 14 -4.11 -2.35 -5.76
C GLY A 14 -3.33 -1.80 -6.96
N PHE A 15 -2.03 -1.59 -6.77
CA PHE A 15 -1.12 -1.15 -7.83
C PHE A 15 0.16 -1.98 -7.83
N ASP A 16 0.77 -2.08 -9.01
CA ASP A 16 2.05 -2.74 -9.20
C ASP A 16 3.18 -1.71 -9.23
N TYR A 17 4.29 -2.04 -8.57
CA TYR A 17 5.49 -1.21 -8.45
C TYR A 17 6.72 -2.04 -8.79
N ASN A 18 7.58 -1.54 -9.66
CA ASN A 18 8.86 -2.18 -9.96
C ASN A 18 9.94 -1.55 -9.08
N ASP A 19 10.48 -2.32 -8.14
CA ASP A 19 11.52 -1.84 -7.21
C ASP A 19 12.94 -1.94 -7.78
N GLY A 20 13.07 -2.24 -9.06
CA GLY A 20 14.33 -2.48 -9.77
C GLY A 20 14.76 -3.95 -9.79
N GLU A 21 14.25 -4.78 -8.87
CA GLU A 21 14.58 -6.21 -8.77
C GLU A 21 13.40 -7.10 -9.16
N CYS A 22 12.18 -6.71 -8.77
CA CYS A 22 10.96 -7.45 -9.09
C CYS A 22 9.71 -6.58 -9.05
N LEU A 23 8.62 -7.13 -9.59
CA LEU A 23 7.30 -6.52 -9.45
C LEU A 23 6.77 -6.78 -8.03
N VAL A 24 6.42 -5.71 -7.34
CA VAL A 24 5.80 -5.70 -6.02
C VAL A 24 4.38 -5.19 -6.19
N ARG A 25 3.40 -5.98 -5.78
CA ARG A 25 1.99 -5.55 -5.78
C ARG A 25 1.60 -5.09 -4.39
N PHE A 26 0.96 -3.93 -4.32
CA PHE A 26 0.38 -3.38 -3.10
C PHE A 26 -1.14 -3.38 -3.26
N ASP A 27 -1.84 -4.15 -2.46
CA ASP A 27 -3.30 -4.15 -2.39
C ASP A 27 -3.72 -3.45 -1.09
N THR A 28 -4.55 -2.40 -1.18
CA THR A 28 -4.93 -1.64 0.01
C THR A 28 -5.80 -2.48 0.93
N VAL A 29 -5.45 -2.54 2.21
CA VAL A 29 -6.23 -3.25 3.24
C VAL A 29 -7.02 -2.27 4.09
N MET A 30 -6.41 -1.14 4.44
CA MET A 30 -7.00 -0.12 5.31
C MET A 30 -6.28 1.20 5.14
N TYR A 31 -7.02 2.31 5.05
CA TYR A 31 -6.48 3.67 5.15
C TYR A 31 -7.08 4.39 6.37
N CYS A 32 -6.21 4.97 7.21
CA CYS A 32 -6.56 5.70 8.42
C CYS A 32 -5.94 7.12 8.38
N PRO A 33 -6.61 8.10 7.76
CA PRO A 33 -6.06 9.45 7.58
C PRO A 33 -5.72 10.15 8.89
N ASP A 34 -6.58 10.03 9.91
CA ASP A 34 -6.37 10.63 11.24
C ASP A 34 -5.08 10.15 11.91
N LYS A 35 -4.66 8.92 11.59
CA LYS A 35 -3.43 8.29 12.11
C LYS A 35 -2.27 8.40 11.13
N LYS A 36 -2.49 8.99 9.95
CA LYS A 36 -1.55 9.02 8.83
C LYS A 36 -0.96 7.64 8.55
N LEU A 37 -1.81 6.63 8.47
CA LEU A 37 -1.38 5.24 8.35
C LEU A 37 -2.19 4.53 7.26
N ILE A 38 -1.52 3.75 6.44
CA ILE A 38 -2.12 2.88 5.44
C ILE A 38 -1.55 1.47 5.60
N SER A 39 -2.39 0.46 5.53
CA SER A 39 -2.00 -0.95 5.55
C SER A 39 -2.16 -1.54 4.16
N PHE A 40 -1.13 -2.21 3.67
CA PHE A 40 -1.16 -2.92 2.38
C PHE A 40 -0.95 -4.42 2.59
N ALA A 41 -1.63 -5.24 1.79
CA ALA A 41 -1.17 -6.58 1.48
C ALA A 41 -0.12 -6.46 0.37
N VAL A 42 1.13 -6.70 0.72
CA VAL A 42 2.28 -6.59 -0.18
C VAL A 42 2.63 -7.96 -0.72
N THR A 43 2.48 -8.15 -2.03
CA THR A 43 2.90 -9.35 -2.74
C THR A 43 4.26 -9.11 -3.42
N LYS A 44 5.28 -9.83 -2.97
CA LYS A 44 6.64 -9.76 -3.52
C LYS A 44 7.20 -11.16 -3.72
N GLN A 45 7.59 -11.49 -4.96
CA GLN A 45 8.17 -12.79 -5.32
C GLN A 45 7.35 -14.00 -4.82
N GLY A 46 6.03 -13.92 -4.95
CA GLY A 46 5.10 -14.98 -4.54
C GLY A 46 4.84 -15.09 -3.04
N ARG A 47 5.37 -14.16 -2.22
CA ARG A 47 5.07 -14.04 -0.79
C ARG A 47 4.14 -12.85 -0.55
N ILE A 48 3.12 -13.04 0.27
CA ILE A 48 2.18 -12.00 0.69
C ILE A 48 2.46 -11.66 2.15
N SER A 49 2.49 -10.38 2.49
CA SER A 49 2.63 -9.90 3.87
C SER A 49 1.78 -8.65 4.06
N VAL A 50 1.09 -8.51 5.20
CA VAL A 50 0.38 -7.28 5.52
C VAL A 50 1.32 -6.35 6.27
N LEU A 51 1.54 -5.15 5.72
CA LEU A 51 2.50 -4.18 6.23
C LEU A 51 1.83 -2.81 6.39
N ASP A 52 2.14 -2.14 7.50
CA ASP A 52 1.71 -0.78 7.77
C ASP A 52 2.77 0.21 7.29
N TYR A 53 2.32 1.27 6.63
CA TYR A 53 3.13 2.38 6.16
C TYR A 53 2.65 3.68 6.77
N GLN A 54 3.61 4.51 7.17
CA GLN A 54 3.36 5.91 7.49
C GLN A 54 3.02 6.65 6.20
N VAL A 55 1.96 7.46 6.26
CA VAL A 55 1.55 8.35 5.17
C VAL A 55 2.14 9.74 5.42
N PHE A 56 2.81 10.25 4.40
CA PHE A 56 3.37 11.58 4.33
C PHE A 56 2.61 12.42 3.30
N GLU A 57 2.90 13.72 3.26
CA GLU A 57 2.24 14.67 2.36
C GLU A 57 3.29 15.69 1.88
N ASP A 58 3.30 15.97 0.58
CA ASP A 58 4.02 17.09 -0.01
C ASP A 58 3.17 17.79 -1.09
N GLU A 59 3.76 18.70 -1.84
CA GLU A 59 3.07 19.48 -2.89
C GLU A 59 2.44 18.63 -4.01
N ARG A 60 2.86 17.37 -4.18
CA ARG A 60 2.30 16.44 -5.16
C ARG A 60 1.20 15.56 -4.60
N GLY A 61 1.02 15.51 -3.28
CA GLY A 61 -0.02 14.73 -2.62
C GLY A 61 0.50 13.81 -1.51
N HIS A 62 -0.33 12.86 -1.10
CA HIS A 62 0.01 11.85 -0.11
C HIS A 62 0.85 10.72 -0.69
N TYR A 63 1.83 10.28 0.08
CA TYR A 63 2.74 9.22 -0.33
C TYR A 63 3.20 8.35 0.84
N ILE A 64 3.68 7.15 0.52
CA ILE A 64 4.46 6.30 1.42
C ILE A 64 5.93 6.30 0.98
N GLU A 65 6.82 5.94 1.89
CA GLU A 65 8.22 5.66 1.56
C GLU A 65 8.45 4.15 1.50
N TYR A 66 9.10 3.68 0.44
CA TYR A 66 9.38 2.27 0.20
C TYR A 66 10.87 2.01 -0.08
N GLY A 67 11.36 0.87 0.42
CA GLY A 67 12.73 0.42 0.20
C GLY A 67 13.78 1.21 0.99
N ASN A 68 15.05 0.84 0.80
CA ASN A 68 16.18 1.42 1.53
C ASN A 68 16.51 2.86 1.11
N THR A 69 16.01 3.29 -0.05
CA THR A 69 16.19 4.63 -0.61
C THR A 69 15.06 5.58 -0.25
N TYR A 70 14.07 5.11 0.54
CA TYR A 70 12.87 5.89 0.91
C TYR A 70 12.16 6.47 -0.32
N GLU A 71 11.98 5.63 -1.34
CA GLU A 71 11.37 6.05 -2.58
C GLU A 71 9.89 6.40 -2.36
N LYS A 72 9.47 7.55 -2.88
CA LYS A 72 8.11 8.07 -2.69
C LYS A 72 7.15 7.38 -3.65
N ILE A 73 6.20 6.64 -3.09
CA ILE A 73 5.08 6.06 -3.83
C ILE A 73 3.82 6.86 -3.49
N TYR A 74 3.31 7.61 -4.45
CA TYR A 74 2.11 8.44 -4.27
C TYR A 74 0.86 7.56 -4.27
N ILE A 75 0.01 7.76 -3.26
CA ILE A 75 -1.17 6.90 -3.01
C ILE A 75 -2.50 7.61 -3.34
N ASP A 76 -2.47 8.90 -3.65
CA ASP A 76 -3.67 9.67 -4.02
C ASP A 76 -4.32 9.22 -5.34
N GLU A 77 -3.58 8.48 -6.18
CA GLU A 77 -4.12 7.88 -7.41
C GLU A 77 -4.86 6.56 -7.16
N THR A 78 -4.83 6.04 -5.93
CA THR A 78 -5.52 4.79 -5.57
C THR A 78 -6.98 5.05 -5.25
N GLU A 79 -7.88 4.12 -5.64
CA GLU A 79 -9.32 4.22 -5.31
C GLU A 79 -9.58 4.20 -3.79
N ALA A 80 -8.61 3.81 -2.97
CA ALA A 80 -8.72 3.80 -1.51
C ALA A 80 -8.70 5.20 -0.87
N CYS A 81 -8.24 6.22 -1.60
CA CYS A 81 -8.22 7.62 -1.15
C CYS A 81 -9.36 8.48 -1.72
N LYS A 82 -10.26 7.91 -2.54
CA LYS A 82 -11.48 8.57 -3.03
C LYS A 82 -12.66 8.36 -2.09
#